data_AF-X0W3Z5-F1
#
_entry.id   AF-X0W3Z5-F1
#
_cell.length_a   1.000
_cell.length_b   1.000
_cell.length_c   1.000
_cell.angle_alpha   90.00
_cell.angle_beta   90.00
_cell.angle_gamma   90.00
#
_symmetry.space_group_name_H-M   'P 1'
#
loop_
_entity.id
_entity.type
_entity.pdbx_description
1 polymer ?
#
loop_
_entity_poly.entity_id
_entity_poly.type
_entity_poly.pdbx_seq_one_letter_code
_entity_poly.pdbx_strand_id
1 'polypeptide(L)'
;MREQRVFALLVANYRSENNLTLRQMGDVCDVQFQTITTIENERNGTLWQTVCKVLCGMGMSFADFNSHLQTCEFFREEEPVVKVTVDKVKAKMQLKIHKLEEENALLRFKQQAEAEKAPPVNAFANRYSR
;
A
#
# COMPACT_ATOMS: atom_id res chain seq x y z
N MET A 1 -2.47 14.94 20.37
CA MET A 1 -2.72 13.72 19.55
C MET A 1 -3.39 14.05 18.22
N ARG A 2 -4.58 14.69 18.19
CA ARG A 2 -5.32 14.99 16.93
C ARG A 2 -4.48 15.69 15.85
N GLU A 3 -3.83 16.80 16.19
CA GLU A 3 -3.02 17.58 15.22
C GLU A 3 -1.86 16.78 14.64
N GLN A 4 -1.21 15.95 15.47
CA GLN A 4 -0.12 15.08 15.07
C GLN A 4 -0.60 13.97 14.12
N ARG A 5 -1.81 13.43 14.32
CA ARG A 5 -2.42 12.46 13.40
C ARG A 5 -2.74 13.07 12.05
N VAL A 6 -3.37 14.25 12.05
CA VAL A 6 -3.68 14.96 10.81
C VAL A 6 -2.41 15.30 10.06
N PHE A 7 -1.36 15.76 10.76
CA PHE A 7 -0.06 16.00 10.17
C PHE A 7 0.57 14.71 9.58
N ALA A 8 0.54 13.59 10.31
CA ALA A 8 1.04 12.32 9.82
C ALA A 8 0.33 11.85 8.55
N LEU A 9 -1.01 11.95 8.53
CA LEU A 9 -1.83 11.59 7.36
C LEU A 9 -1.54 12.51 6.16
N LEU A 10 -1.38 13.81 6.40
CA LEU A 10 -1.04 14.78 5.37
C LEU A 10 0.30 14.43 4.70
N VAL A 11 1.32 14.12 5.50
CA VAL A 11 2.64 13.72 5.01
C VAL A 11 2.57 12.41 4.22
N ALA A 12 1.85 11.41 4.73
CA ALA A 12 1.67 10.12 4.04
C ALA A 12 0.93 10.26 2.71
N ASN A 13 -0.13 11.08 2.67
CA ASN A 13 -0.91 11.34 1.46
C ASN A 13 -0.05 12.05 0.41
N TYR A 14 0.64 13.13 0.78
CA TYR A 14 1.54 13.84 -0.12
C TYR A 14 2.61 12.91 -0.71
N ARG A 15 3.23 12.07 0.14
CA ARG A 15 4.22 11.09 -0.31
C ARG A 15 3.63 10.09 -1.31
N SER A 16 2.42 9.59 -1.03
CA SER A 16 1.71 8.65 -1.90
C SER A 16 1.33 9.29 -3.24
N GLU A 17 0.77 10.50 -3.23
CA GLU A 17 0.35 11.23 -4.43
C GLU A 17 1.53 11.52 -5.37
N ASN A 18 2.70 11.80 -4.79
CA ASN A 18 3.92 12.07 -5.55
C ASN A 18 4.78 10.83 -5.83
N ASN A 19 4.31 9.63 -5.46
CA ASN A 19 5.05 8.36 -5.60
C ASN A 19 6.47 8.40 -5.00
N LEU A 20 6.63 9.10 -3.88
CA LEU A 20 7.92 9.26 -3.23
C LEU A 20 8.18 8.10 -2.25
N THR A 21 9.42 7.60 -2.23
CA THR A 21 9.91 6.76 -1.13
C THR A 21 10.12 7.60 0.13
N LEU A 22 10.18 6.98 1.32
CA LEU A 22 10.49 7.67 2.58
C LEU A 22 11.80 8.47 2.51
N ARG A 23 12.79 7.94 1.77
CA ARG A 23 14.08 8.61 1.59
C ARG A 23 13.95 9.87 0.75
N GLN A 24 13.31 9.76 -0.41
CA GLN A 24 13.05 10.91 -1.29
C GLN A 24 12.21 11.98 -0.60
N MET A 25 11.24 11.59 0.23
CA MET A 25 10.45 12.53 1.02
C MET A 25 11.32 13.28 2.04
N GLY A 26 12.26 12.58 2.69
CA GLY A 26 13.26 13.19 3.56
C GLY A 26 14.13 14.20 2.80
N ASP A 27 14.59 13.85 1.61
CA ASP A 27 15.40 14.73 0.76
C ASP A 27 14.62 15.98 0.32
N VAL A 28 13.34 15.85 -0.06
CA VAL A 28 12.45 16.97 -0.41
C VAL A 28 12.24 17.92 0.77
N CYS A 29 12.14 17.39 1.97
CA CYS A 29 11.84 18.16 3.18
C CYS A 29 13.10 18.61 3.97
N ASP A 30 14.30 18.31 3.49
CA ASP A 30 15.56 18.54 4.21
C ASP A 30 15.55 17.97 5.65
N VAL A 31 15.07 16.73 5.77
CA VAL A 31 15.03 15.97 7.03
C VAL A 31 15.45 14.52 6.81
N GLN A 32 15.90 13.86 7.88
CA GLN A 32 16.26 12.45 7.79
C GLN A 32 15.03 11.58 7.50
N PHE A 33 15.19 10.53 6.70
CA PHE A 33 14.07 9.63 6.37
C PHE A 33 13.48 8.94 7.62
N GLN A 34 14.30 8.68 8.65
CA GLN A 34 13.81 8.13 9.93
C GLN A 34 12.84 9.09 10.61
N THR A 35 13.02 10.40 10.44
CA THR A 35 12.10 11.42 10.93
C THR A 35 10.76 11.33 10.21
N ILE A 36 10.75 11.18 8.89
CA ILE A 36 9.52 10.95 8.12
C ILE A 36 8.81 9.68 8.59
N THR A 37 9.54 8.57 8.76
CA THR A 37 8.99 7.32 9.31
C THR A 37 8.39 7.53 10.70
N THR A 38 9.01 8.34 11.55
CA THR A 38 8.53 8.63 12.91
C THR A 38 7.23 9.43 12.87
N ILE A 39 7.15 10.41 11.96
CA ILE A 39 5.96 11.24 11.73
C ILE A 39 4.80 10.38 11.25
N GLU A 40 4.99 9.57 10.19
CA GLU A 40 3.91 8.74 9.62
C GLU A 40 3.37 7.69 10.60
N ASN A 41 4.21 7.20 11.51
CA ASN A 41 3.79 6.24 12.55
C ASN A 41 3.20 6.91 13.80
N GLU A 42 2.85 8.20 13.73
CA GLU A 42 2.25 8.97 14.84
C GLU A 42 3.07 8.93 16.14
N ARG A 43 4.39 8.70 16.06
CA ARG A 43 5.24 8.62 17.26
C ARG A 43 5.48 10.02 17.84
N ASN A 44 5.29 10.15 19.15
CA ASN A 44 5.49 11.40 19.88
C ASN A 44 6.93 11.93 19.74
N GLY A 45 7.07 13.26 19.72
CA GLY A 45 8.38 13.93 19.75
C GLY A 45 8.80 14.65 18.47
N THR A 46 7.88 14.93 17.54
CA THR A 46 8.22 15.76 16.38
C THR A 46 8.39 17.21 16.82
N LEU A 47 9.60 17.74 16.67
CA LEU A 47 9.91 19.14 16.98
C LEU A 47 9.18 20.07 16.00
N TRP A 48 8.77 21.25 16.49
CA TRP A 48 8.11 22.26 15.67
C TRP A 48 8.93 22.65 14.43
N GLN A 49 10.25 22.76 14.57
CA GLN A 49 11.15 23.04 13.45
C GLN A 49 11.06 21.98 12.35
N THR A 50 10.91 20.71 12.71
CA THR A 50 10.72 19.61 11.76
C THR A 50 9.39 19.74 11.04
N VAL A 51 8.32 20.10 11.75
CA VAL A 51 7.01 20.37 11.14
C VAL A 51 7.13 21.48 10.09
N CYS A 52 7.78 22.60 10.44
CA CYS A 52 8.00 23.70 9.50
C CYS A 52 8.81 23.27 8.27
N LYS A 53 9.88 22.48 8.45
CA LYS A 53 10.69 21.96 7.34
C LYS A 53 9.87 21.08 6.40
N VAL A 54 9.08 20.17 6.95
CA VAL A 54 8.24 19.25 6.16
C VAL A 54 7.15 20.02 5.41
N LEU A 55 6.45 20.95 6.07
CA LEU A 55 5.46 21.79 5.40
C LEU A 55 6.09 22.62 4.26
N CYS A 56 7.28 23.19 4.49
CA CYS A 56 8.02 23.93 3.47
C CYS A 56 8.40 23.03 2.27
N GLY A 57 8.91 21.82 2.52
CA GLY A 57 9.24 20.85 1.47
C GLY A 57 8.02 20.40 0.66
N MET A 58 6.85 20.32 1.31
CA MET A 58 5.57 20.03 0.66
C MET A 58 5.00 21.23 -0.13
N GLY A 59 5.62 22.41 -0.05
CA GLY A 59 5.11 23.63 -0.65
C GLY A 59 3.85 24.16 0.03
N MET A 60 3.64 23.82 1.30
CA MET A 60 2.43 24.15 2.07
C MET A 60 2.71 25.22 3.12
N SER A 61 1.86 26.24 3.19
CA SER A 61 1.97 27.24 4.25
C SER A 61 1.38 26.73 5.57
N PHE A 62 1.79 27.33 6.69
CA PHE A 62 1.17 27.01 7.98
C PHE A 62 -0.33 27.36 8.01
N ALA A 63 -0.75 28.40 7.28
CA ALA A 63 -2.16 28.77 7.17
C ALA A 63 -2.98 27.67 6.47
N ASP A 64 -2.45 27.10 5.38
CA ASP A 64 -3.10 26.00 4.65
C ASP A 64 -3.17 24.74 5.50
N PHE A 65 -2.11 24.44 6.26
CA PHE A 65 -2.10 23.34 7.22
C PHE A 65 -3.14 23.55 8.32
N ASN A 66 -3.24 24.76 8.88
CA ASN A 66 -4.23 25.07 9.91
C ASN A 66 -5.67 25.02 9.38
N SER A 67 -5.87 25.43 8.12
CA SER A 67 -7.15 25.25 7.43
C SER A 67 -7.49 23.76 7.28
N HIS A 68 -6.53 22.93 6.89
CA HIS A 68 -6.70 21.46 6.83
C HIS A 68 -7.02 20.85 8.20
N LEU A 69 -6.40 21.34 9.28
CA LEU A 69 -6.72 20.89 10.65
C LEU A 69 -8.17 21.17 11.02
N GLN A 70 -8.71 22.33 10.61
CA GLN A 70 -10.08 22.76 10.93
C GLN A 70 -11.13 22.09 10.05
N THR A 71 -10.82 21.84 8.78
CA THR A 71 -11.73 21.19 7.82
C THR A 71 -11.69 19.66 7.86
N CYS A 72 -10.72 19.06 8.56
CA CYS A 72 -10.68 17.63 8.81
C CYS A 72 -11.83 17.20 9.75
N GLU A 73 -13.00 16.93 9.16
CA GLU A 73 -14.20 16.41 9.84
C GLU A 73 -14.10 14.92 10.23
N PHE A 74 -12.98 14.25 9.93
CA PHE A 74 -12.79 12.79 10.09
C PHE A 74 -12.62 12.29 11.55
N PHE A 75 -12.74 13.16 12.55
CA PHE A 75 -12.64 12.77 13.95
C PHE A 75 -13.80 13.34 14.77
N ARG A 76 -15.01 12.82 14.54
CA ARG A 76 -15.90 12.56 15.67
C ARG A 76 -15.35 11.34 16.39
N GLU A 77 -15.00 11.52 17.66
CA GLU A 77 -14.79 10.40 18.57
C GLU A 77 -16.08 9.56 18.53
N GLU A 78 -15.93 8.28 18.16
CA GLU A 78 -16.96 7.25 17.98
C GLU A 78 -17.90 7.37 16.77
N GLU A 79 -17.66 6.57 15.71
CA GLU A 79 -18.66 5.61 15.16
C GLU A 79 -18.11 4.73 14.00
N PRO A 80 -18.62 3.50 13.82
CA PRO A 80 -17.94 2.32 13.27
C PRO A 80 -18.03 2.16 11.74
N VAL A 81 -17.71 3.17 10.94
CA VAL A 81 -17.92 3.09 9.48
C VAL A 81 -16.78 2.36 8.75
N VAL A 82 -15.55 2.43 9.25
CA VAL A 82 -14.37 1.83 8.60
C VAL A 82 -14.33 0.30 8.72
N LYS A 83 -14.89 -0.28 9.79
CA LYS A 83 -15.02 -1.75 9.90
C LYS A 83 -15.97 -2.29 8.82
N VAL A 84 -17.09 -1.62 8.57
CA VAL A 84 -18.09 -2.10 7.59
C VAL A 84 -17.57 -2.01 6.15
N THR A 85 -16.79 -0.98 5.81
CA THR A 85 -16.20 -0.87 4.46
C THR A 85 -15.04 -1.84 4.27
N VAL A 86 -14.16 -2.01 5.26
CA VAL A 86 -13.05 -2.98 5.19
C VAL A 86 -13.58 -4.41 5.18
N ASP A 87 -14.59 -4.75 5.96
CA ASP A 87 -15.19 -6.10 5.97
C ASP A 87 -15.93 -6.40 4.65
N LYS A 88 -16.63 -5.41 4.07
CA LYS A 88 -17.24 -5.54 2.73
C LYS A 88 -16.20 -5.69 1.62
N VAL A 89 -15.07 -4.98 1.69
CA VAL A 89 -13.99 -5.09 0.70
C VAL A 89 -13.22 -6.40 0.86
N LYS A 90 -12.94 -6.82 2.10
CA LYS A 90 -12.28 -8.10 2.41
C LYS A 90 -13.12 -9.28 1.93
N ALA A 91 -14.44 -9.26 2.15
CA ALA A 91 -15.35 -10.27 1.65
C ALA A 91 -15.37 -10.33 0.11
N LYS A 92 -15.41 -9.17 -0.58
CA LYS A 92 -15.36 -9.12 -2.05
C LYS A 92 -14.03 -9.63 -2.61
N MET A 93 -12.90 -9.32 -1.97
CA MET A 93 -11.58 -9.79 -2.37
C MET A 93 -11.43 -11.30 -2.16
N GLN A 94 -11.90 -11.84 -1.03
CA GLN A 94 -11.90 -13.28 -0.77
C GLN A 94 -12.72 -14.05 -1.80
N LEU A 95 -13.90 -13.54 -2.18
CA LEU A 95 -14.72 -14.13 -3.25
C LEU A 95 -14.02 -14.12 -4.62
N LYS A 96 -13.23 -13.07 -4.91
CA LYS A 96 -12.46 -13.00 -6.16
C LYS A 96 -11.30 -14.00 -6.18
N ILE A 97 -10.61 -14.17 -5.06
CA ILE A 97 -9.52 -15.13 -4.91
C ILE A 97 -10.04 -16.56 -5.10
N HIS A 98 -11.14 -16.92 -4.43
CA HIS A 98 -11.71 -18.27 -4.55
C HIS A 98 -12.11 -18.61 -5.99
N LYS A 99 -12.71 -17.67 -6.74
CA LYS A 99 -13.05 -17.89 -8.16
C LYS A 99 -11.81 -18.10 -9.04
N LEU A 100 -10.74 -17.35 -8.79
CA LEU A 100 -9.48 -17.52 -9.51
C LEU A 100 -8.81 -18.87 -9.19
N GLU A 101 -8.94 -19.35 -7.95
CA GLU A 101 -8.45 -20.67 -7.54
C GLU A 101 -9.24 -21.79 -8.24
N GLU A 102 -10.57 -21.66 -8.36
CA GLU A 102 -11.42 -22.60 -9.12
C GLU A 102 -11.05 -22.64 -10.61
N GLU A 103 -10.88 -21.48 -11.25
CA GLU A 103 -10.48 -21.38 -12.65
C GLU A 103 -9.08 -21.99 -12.88
N ASN A 104 -8.14 -21.75 -11.97
CA ASN A 104 -6.79 -22.31 -12.06
C ASN A 104 -6.78 -23.83 -11.86
N ALA A 105 -7.60 -24.34 -10.93
CA ALA A 105 -7.77 -25.79 -10.71
C ALA A 105 -8.33 -26.48 -11.96
N LEU A 106 -9.34 -25.88 -12.61
CA LEU A 106 -9.91 -26.39 -13.87
C LEU A 106 -8.88 -26.39 -15.01
N LEU A 107 -8.03 -25.37 -15.08
CA LEU A 107 -6.96 -25.29 -16.07
C LEU A 107 -5.95 -26.43 -15.90
N ARG A 108 -5.54 -26.72 -14.65
CA ARG A 108 -4.64 -27.83 -14.33
C ARG A 108 -5.24 -29.19 -14.70
N PHE A 109 -6.53 -29.38 -14.43
CA PHE A 109 -7.24 -30.61 -14.80
C PHE A 109 -7.27 -30.80 -16.33
N LYS A 110 -7.53 -29.73 -17.10
CA LYS A 110 -7.49 -29.80 -18.57
C LYS A 110 -6.09 -30.12 -19.11
N GLN A 111 -5.05 -29.50 -18.55
CA GLN A 111 -3.66 -29.78 -18.94
C GLN A 111 -3.24 -31.23 -18.65
N GLN A 112 -3.69 -31.81 -17.54
CA GLN A 112 -3.45 -33.23 -17.23
C GLN A 112 -4.19 -34.15 -18.20
N ALA A 113 -5.46 -33.85 -18.50
CA ALA A 113 -6.25 -34.62 -19.47
C ALA A 113 -5.70 -34.52 -20.92
N GLU A 114 -5.04 -33.42 -21.27
CA GLU A 114 -4.35 -33.25 -22.55
C GLU A 114 -3.01 -33.99 -22.57
N ALA A 115 -2.27 -33.99 -21.47
CA ALA A 115 -1.03 -34.76 -21.33
C ALA A 115 -1.27 -36.28 -21.41
N GLU A 116 -2.40 -36.78 -20.93
CA GLU A 116 -2.80 -38.19 -21.05
C GLU A 116 -3.22 -38.60 -22.47
N LYS A 117 -3.58 -37.64 -23.34
CA LYS A 117 -3.93 -37.89 -24.75
C LYS A 117 -2.76 -37.79 -25.72
N ALA A 118 -1.61 -37.27 -25.29
CA ALA A 118 -0.41 -37.24 -26.11
C ALA A 118 0.22 -38.65 -26.13
N PRO A 119 0.32 -39.33 -27.30
CA PRO A 119 1.03 -40.60 -27.38
C PRO A 119 2.52 -40.37 -27.03
N PRO A 120 3.20 -41.35 -26.41
CA PRO A 120 4.57 -41.19 -25.97
C PRO A 120 5.52 -41.09 -27.18
N VAL A 121 5.78 -39.88 -27.66
CA VAL A 121 6.86 -39.60 -28.60
C VAL A 121 8.12 -39.38 -27.76
N ASN A 122 8.79 -40.47 -27.39
CA ASN A 122 10.25 -40.58 -27.24
C ASN A 122 10.63 -41.85 -26.47
N ALA A 123 10.75 -42.97 -27.20
CA ALA A 123 11.45 -44.17 -26.74
C ALA A 123 12.27 -44.82 -27.87
N PHE A 124 12.87 -44.02 -28.77
CA PHE A 124 13.63 -44.56 -29.92
C PHE A 124 14.93 -43.83 -30.25
N ALA A 125 15.54 -43.13 -29.29
CA ALA A 125 16.85 -42.48 -29.50
C ALA A 125 17.94 -43.08 -28.58
N ASN A 126 17.96 -44.41 -28.43
CA ASN A 126 19.05 -45.06 -27.72
C ASN A 126 19.38 -46.43 -28.32
N ARG A 127 20.05 -46.42 -29.49
CA ARG A 127 20.78 -47.56 -30.04
C ARG A 127 21.59 -47.11 -31.25
N TYR A 128 22.92 -47.14 -31.12
CA TYR A 128 23.94 -47.04 -32.18
C TYR A 128 24.36 -45.63 -32.65
N SER A 129 25.24 -45.00 -31.88
CA SER A 129 26.36 -44.20 -32.40
C SER A 129 27.67 -44.72 -31.78
N ARG A 130 28.05 -45.93 -32.20
CA ARG A 130 29.42 -46.44 -32.25
C ARG A 130 29.49 -47.51 -33.33
#